data_AF-A0A7C8UIP3-F1
#
_entry.id   AF-A0A7C8UIP3-F1
#
_cell.length_a   1.000
_cell.length_b   1.000
_cell.length_c   1.000
_cell.angle_alpha   90.00
_cell.angle_beta   90.00
_cell.angle_gamma   90.00
#
_symmetry.space_group_name_H-M   'P 1'
#
loop_
_entity.id
_entity.type
_entity.pdbx_description
1 polymer ?
#
loop_
_entity_poly.entity_id
_entity_poly.type
_entity_poly.pdbx_seq_one_letter_code
_entity_poly.pdbx_strand_id
1 'polypeptide(L)'
;MALNFMFSAGWNVAGGDLALEESRTACSVNGFLTQVFVVQTDWWILVIAIATYIILGNFKTQSQFIQTHVWIPWVGPWVLSIIIAAICHGVLGYGYIGGWCWLTSDLMRLLINFIPRWLIVIAIALIYIRLYMIVRKARKWDIEGVSPDPGDDMADTSVILIAKKMMVYPVAYAIIWACPTAIRIYQGTTGSRAPLWITIVDKSCIVIQGLVDAVVYDTDRNRLHQD
;
A
#
# COMPACT_ATOMS: atom_id res chain seq x y z
N MET A 1 -4.37 -8.36 -6.81
CA MET A 1 -4.04 -7.64 -8.07
C MET A 1 -3.51 -8.56 -9.16
N ALA A 2 -2.52 -9.43 -8.88
CA ALA A 2 -1.93 -10.37 -9.86
C ALA A 2 -2.96 -11.14 -10.71
N LEU A 3 -4.01 -11.67 -10.07
CA LEU A 3 -5.07 -12.43 -10.76
C LEU A 3 -5.82 -11.61 -11.84
N ASN A 4 -6.02 -10.31 -11.65
CA ASN A 4 -6.68 -9.46 -12.66
C ASN A 4 -5.80 -9.29 -13.92
N PHE A 5 -4.47 -9.21 -13.72
CA PHE A 5 -3.53 -9.19 -14.84
C PHE A 5 -3.47 -10.54 -15.55
N MET A 6 -3.45 -11.64 -14.79
CA MET A 6 -3.49 -12.99 -15.36
C MET A 6 -4.78 -13.24 -16.13
N PHE A 7 -5.93 -12.76 -15.63
CA PHE A 7 -7.19 -12.80 -16.35
C PHE A 7 -7.12 -12.03 -17.66
N SER A 8 -6.60 -10.80 -17.63
CA SER A 8 -6.47 -9.96 -18.83
C SER A 8 -5.53 -10.58 -19.87
N ALA A 9 -4.41 -11.16 -19.44
CA ALA A 9 -3.46 -11.86 -20.30
C ALA A 9 -4.04 -13.17 -20.86
N GLY A 10 -4.68 -13.97 -20.01
CA GLY A 10 -5.32 -15.23 -20.38
C GLY A 10 -6.45 -15.01 -21.40
N TRP A 11 -7.22 -13.93 -21.26
CA TRP A 11 -8.27 -13.54 -22.20
C TRP A 11 -7.70 -13.25 -23.60
N ASN A 12 -6.60 -12.48 -23.65
CA ASN A 12 -5.89 -12.21 -24.90
C ASN A 12 -5.34 -13.48 -25.56
N VAL A 13 -4.76 -14.40 -24.78
CA VAL A 13 -4.23 -15.67 -25.30
C VAL A 13 -5.36 -16.59 -25.79
N ALA A 14 -6.54 -16.54 -25.17
CA ALA A 14 -7.72 -17.29 -25.61
C ALA A 14 -8.34 -16.75 -26.91
N GLY A 15 -7.78 -15.70 -27.50
CA GLY A 15 -8.25 -15.09 -28.76
C GLY A 15 -9.30 -14.00 -28.58
N GLY A 16 -9.63 -13.62 -27.33
CA GLY A 16 -10.52 -12.49 -27.04
C GLY A 16 -9.74 -11.20 -26.86
N ASP A 17 -10.31 -10.06 -27.26
CA ASP A 17 -9.70 -8.75 -27.03
C ASP A 17 -10.58 -7.90 -26.11
N LEU A 18 -10.03 -7.53 -24.94
CA LEU A 18 -10.68 -6.69 -23.93
C LEU A 18 -10.88 -5.23 -24.38
N ALA A 19 -10.25 -4.83 -25.49
CA ALA A 19 -10.46 -3.54 -26.13
C ALA A 19 -11.77 -3.49 -26.95
N LEU A 20 -12.33 -4.64 -27.32
CA LEU A 20 -13.56 -4.72 -28.12
C LEU A 20 -14.79 -4.39 -27.28
N GLU A 21 -15.77 -3.72 -27.90
CA GLU A 21 -17.02 -3.33 -27.26
C GLU A 21 -17.85 -4.54 -26.77
N GLU A 22 -17.76 -5.68 -27.46
CA GLU A 22 -18.40 -6.94 -27.06
C GLU A 22 -17.94 -7.42 -25.67
N SER A 23 -16.70 -7.13 -25.31
CA SER A 23 -16.08 -7.53 -24.04
C SER A 23 -16.22 -6.48 -22.93
N ARG A 24 -16.98 -5.40 -23.17
CA ARG A 24 -17.08 -4.23 -22.26
C ARG A 24 -17.45 -4.61 -20.83
N THR A 25 -18.34 -5.59 -20.64
CA THR A 25 -18.74 -6.06 -19.31
C THR A 25 -17.59 -6.76 -18.59
N ALA A 26 -16.88 -7.66 -19.27
CA ALA A 26 -15.71 -8.35 -18.70
C ALA A 26 -14.60 -7.34 -18.36
N CYS A 27 -14.38 -6.35 -19.23
CA CYS A 27 -13.43 -5.27 -18.98
C CYS A 27 -13.84 -4.43 -17.77
N SER A 28 -15.13 -4.10 -17.64
CA SER A 28 -15.63 -3.29 -16.53
C SER A 28 -15.52 -4.00 -15.19
N VAL A 29 -15.84 -5.30 -15.13
CA VAL A 29 -15.71 -6.13 -13.92
C VAL A 29 -14.24 -6.26 -13.52
N ASN A 30 -13.36 -6.57 -14.47
CA ASN A 30 -11.92 -6.66 -14.23
C ASN A 30 -11.33 -5.31 -13.75
N GLY A 31 -11.81 -4.19 -14.31
CA GLY A 31 -11.42 -2.85 -13.89
C GLY A 31 -11.94 -2.46 -12.51
N PHE A 32 -13.17 -2.84 -12.19
CA PHE A 32 -13.74 -2.69 -10.85
C PHE A 32 -12.92 -3.45 -9.81
N LEU A 33 -12.66 -4.73 -10.05
CA LEU A 33 -11.85 -5.56 -9.15
C LEU A 33 -10.44 -4.99 -9.00
N THR A 34 -9.82 -4.54 -10.10
CA THR A 34 -8.52 -3.89 -10.04
C THR A 34 -8.55 -2.64 -9.16
N GLN A 35 -9.56 -1.79 -9.31
CA GLN A 35 -9.71 -0.58 -8.50
C GLN A 35 -9.94 -0.92 -7.01
N VAL A 36 -10.79 -1.91 -6.70
CA VAL A 36 -10.99 -2.38 -5.32
C VAL A 36 -9.66 -2.79 -4.71
N PHE A 37 -8.92 -3.72 -5.34
CA PHE A 37 -7.69 -4.24 -4.73
C PHE A 37 -6.56 -3.21 -4.64
N VAL A 38 -6.43 -2.29 -5.61
CA VAL A 38 -5.44 -1.20 -5.54
C VAL A 38 -5.71 -0.31 -4.33
N VAL A 39 -6.95 0.17 -4.20
CA VAL A 39 -7.34 1.06 -3.10
C VAL A 39 -7.29 0.31 -1.77
N GLN A 40 -7.67 -0.96 -1.76
CA GLN A 40 -7.64 -1.80 -0.58
C GLN A 40 -6.23 -1.97 -0.01
N THR A 41 -5.21 -2.20 -0.87
CA THR A 41 -3.82 -2.29 -0.39
C THR A 41 -3.38 -1.02 0.35
N ASP A 42 -3.74 0.17 -0.16
CA ASP A 42 -3.38 1.43 0.50
C ASP A 42 -4.01 1.59 1.89
N TRP A 43 -5.30 1.22 2.01
CA TRP A 43 -5.99 1.28 3.30
C TRP A 43 -5.45 0.28 4.32
N TRP A 44 -5.09 -0.93 3.88
CA TRP A 44 -4.44 -1.91 4.75
C TRP A 44 -3.14 -1.39 5.34
N ILE A 45 -2.33 -0.75 4.51
CA ILE A 45 -1.04 -0.18 4.90
C ILE A 45 -1.23 0.92 5.94
N LEU A 46 -2.22 1.80 5.72
CA LEU A 46 -2.56 2.85 6.67
C LEU A 46 -3.05 2.28 8.00
N VAL A 47 -3.94 1.28 7.97
CA VAL A 47 -4.44 0.59 9.17
C VAL A 47 -3.30 -0.04 9.96
N ILE A 48 -2.37 -0.72 9.29
CA ILE A 48 -1.19 -1.33 9.92
C ILE A 48 -0.34 -0.25 10.59
N ALA A 49 -0.05 0.85 9.90
CA ALA A 49 0.73 1.94 10.48
C ALA A 49 0.07 2.59 11.70
N ILE A 50 -1.26 2.78 11.68
CA ILE A 50 -2.02 3.29 12.82
C ILE A 50 -1.98 2.30 13.99
N ALA A 51 -2.19 1.01 13.72
CA ALA A 51 -2.13 -0.02 14.75
C ALA A 51 -0.73 -0.08 15.39
N THR A 52 0.34 -0.06 14.58
CA THR A 52 1.72 -0.02 15.05
C THR A 52 1.99 1.21 15.92
N TYR A 53 1.52 2.40 15.50
CA TYR A 53 1.65 3.61 16.29
C TYR A 53 0.93 3.52 17.64
N ILE A 54 -0.28 2.98 17.66
CA ILE A 54 -1.07 2.85 18.89
C ILE A 54 -0.43 1.88 19.88
N ILE A 55 0.06 0.74 19.38
CA ILE A 55 0.72 -0.29 20.18
C ILE A 55 2.03 0.25 20.77
N LEU A 56 2.88 0.87 19.94
CA LEU A 56 4.18 1.36 20.36
C LEU A 56 4.13 2.68 21.13
N GLY A 57 3.09 3.50 20.90
CA GLY A 57 2.83 4.73 21.65
C GLY A 57 2.31 4.49 23.07
N ASN A 58 2.22 3.23 23.51
CA ASN A 58 1.73 2.80 24.82
C ASN A 58 0.32 3.33 25.15
N PHE A 59 -0.53 3.49 24.13
CA PHE A 59 -1.93 3.91 24.31
C PHE A 59 -2.78 2.72 24.76
N LYS A 60 -2.64 2.30 26.03
CA LYS A 60 -3.22 1.07 26.58
C LYS A 60 -4.70 0.87 26.26
N THR A 61 -5.54 1.88 26.45
CA THR A 61 -6.98 1.82 26.15
C THR A 61 -7.27 1.62 24.65
N GLN A 62 -6.52 2.30 23.79
CA GLN A 62 -6.71 2.23 22.33
C GLN A 62 -6.18 0.92 21.76
N SER A 63 -5.04 0.44 22.26
CA SER A 63 -4.47 -0.86 21.90
C SER A 63 -5.41 -2.00 22.29
N GLN A 64 -5.94 -1.96 23.52
CA GLN A 64 -6.92 -2.95 23.99
C GLN A 64 -8.22 -2.89 23.17
N PHE A 65 -8.67 -1.70 22.77
CA PHE A 65 -9.84 -1.55 21.91
C PHE A 65 -9.63 -2.22 20.54
N ILE A 66 -8.50 -1.96 19.87
CA ILE A 66 -8.17 -2.55 18.56
C ILE A 66 -8.03 -4.07 18.65
N GLN A 67 -7.40 -4.57 19.71
CA GLN A 67 -7.25 -6.02 19.93
C GLN A 67 -8.57 -6.71 20.27
N THR A 68 -9.49 -6.02 20.94
CA THR A 68 -10.83 -6.57 21.26
C THR A 68 -11.75 -6.51 20.04
N HIS A 69 -11.66 -5.45 19.24
CA HIS A 69 -12.53 -5.20 18.09
C HIS A 69 -11.77 -5.33 16.76
N VAL A 70 -11.07 -6.45 16.56
CA VAL A 70 -10.25 -6.71 15.36
C VAL A 70 -11.06 -6.64 14.06
N TRP A 71 -12.38 -6.90 14.12
CA TRP A 71 -13.25 -6.83 12.96
C TRP A 71 -13.36 -5.40 12.40
N ILE A 72 -13.21 -4.34 13.21
CA ILE A 72 -13.29 -2.94 12.76
C ILE A 72 -12.15 -2.60 11.78
N PRO A 73 -10.85 -2.74 12.16
CA PRO A 73 -9.75 -2.49 11.23
C PRO A 73 -9.74 -3.48 10.06
N TRP A 74 -10.42 -4.63 10.16
CA TRP A 74 -10.52 -5.60 9.09
C TRP A 74 -11.59 -5.24 8.05
N VAL A 75 -12.80 -4.86 8.48
CA VAL A 75 -13.93 -4.52 7.59
C VAL A 75 -13.75 -3.15 6.94
N GLY A 76 -13.12 -2.20 7.64
CA GLY A 76 -12.93 -0.82 7.15
C GLY A 76 -12.30 -0.73 5.75
N PRO A 77 -11.14 -1.36 5.50
CA PRO A 77 -10.49 -1.36 4.17
C PRO A 77 -11.38 -1.95 3.07
N TRP A 78 -12.15 -3.01 3.36
CA TRP A 78 -13.06 -3.62 2.39
C TRP A 78 -14.20 -2.67 2.01
N VAL A 79 -14.88 -2.10 3.00
CA VAL A 79 -16.02 -1.21 2.76
C VAL A 79 -15.56 0.03 1.98
N LEU A 80 -14.47 0.66 2.41
CA LEU A 80 -13.98 1.89 1.79
C LEU A 80 -13.48 1.67 0.36
N SER A 81 -12.78 0.57 0.10
CA SER A 81 -12.32 0.23 -1.26
C SER A 81 -13.46 -0.08 -2.22
N ILE A 82 -14.48 -0.83 -1.78
CA ILE A 82 -15.67 -1.13 -2.59
C ILE A 82 -16.45 0.16 -2.90
N ILE A 83 -16.64 1.04 -1.92
CA ILE A 83 -17.34 2.32 -2.11
C ILE A 83 -16.62 3.18 -3.16
N ILE A 84 -15.31 3.35 -3.03
CA ILE A 84 -14.52 4.15 -3.98
C ILE A 84 -14.58 3.54 -5.38
N ALA A 85 -14.46 2.22 -5.51
CA ALA A 85 -14.55 1.53 -6.80
C ALA A 85 -15.95 1.62 -7.42
N ALA A 86 -17.01 1.58 -6.60
CA ALA A 86 -18.39 1.73 -7.07
C ALA A 86 -18.66 3.15 -7.58
N ILE A 87 -18.16 4.17 -6.86
CA ILE A 87 -18.24 5.57 -7.29
C ILE A 87 -17.48 5.76 -8.62
N CYS A 88 -16.26 5.21 -8.73
CA CYS A 88 -15.48 5.28 -9.96
C CYS A 88 -16.20 4.61 -11.14
N HIS A 89 -16.84 3.46 -10.91
CA HIS A 89 -17.64 2.77 -11.93
C HIS A 89 -18.80 3.64 -12.41
N GLY A 90 -19.55 4.25 -11.48
CA GLY A 90 -20.74 5.04 -11.79
C GLY A 90 -20.46 6.40 -12.44
N VAL A 91 -19.33 7.03 -12.11
CA VAL A 91 -19.01 8.41 -12.55
C VAL A 91 -18.04 8.44 -13.73
N LEU A 92 -17.04 7.56 -13.76
CA LEU A 92 -15.92 7.63 -14.72
C LEU A 92 -15.91 6.47 -15.71
N GLY A 93 -16.40 5.30 -15.29
CA GLY A 93 -16.31 4.06 -16.05
C GLY A 93 -14.88 3.50 -16.14
N TYR A 94 -14.80 2.20 -16.43
CA TYR A 94 -13.54 1.50 -16.65
C TYR A 94 -13.37 1.16 -18.13
N GLY A 95 -12.14 1.22 -18.62
CA GLY A 95 -11.80 0.89 -20.00
C GLY A 95 -10.40 0.29 -20.13
N TYR A 96 -10.13 -0.25 -21.32
CA TYR A 96 -8.87 -0.94 -21.59
C TYR A 96 -7.71 0.04 -21.76
N ILE A 97 -6.61 -0.17 -21.04
CA ILE A 97 -5.40 0.68 -21.06
C ILE A 97 -4.17 -0.05 -21.63
N GLY A 98 -4.39 -1.00 -22.55
CA GLY A 98 -3.31 -1.71 -23.26
C GLY A 98 -2.67 -2.85 -22.47
N GLY A 99 -3.40 -3.49 -21.55
CA GLY A 99 -2.92 -4.70 -20.86
C GLY A 99 -3.89 -5.22 -19.80
N TRP A 100 -4.66 -4.32 -19.20
CA TRP A 100 -5.80 -4.64 -18.34
C TRP A 100 -6.81 -3.51 -18.43
N CYS A 101 -7.93 -3.66 -17.73
CA CYS A 101 -8.97 -2.65 -17.66
C CYS A 101 -8.85 -1.82 -16.39
N TRP A 102 -8.87 -0.50 -16.51
CA TRP A 102 -8.79 0.41 -15.37
C TRP A 102 -9.42 1.78 -15.70
N LEU A 103 -9.21 2.79 -14.86
CA LEU A 103 -9.65 4.15 -15.17
C LEU A 103 -8.94 4.64 -16.44
N THR A 104 -9.70 5.14 -17.40
CA THR A 104 -9.19 5.57 -18.71
C THR A 104 -8.42 6.90 -18.63
N SER A 105 -8.86 7.82 -17.77
CA SER A 105 -8.20 9.12 -17.60
C SER A 105 -6.94 9.00 -16.73
N ASP A 106 -5.79 9.45 -17.27
CA ASP A 106 -4.51 9.51 -16.54
C ASP A 106 -4.57 10.46 -15.35
N LEU A 107 -5.24 11.61 -15.52
CA LEU A 107 -5.43 12.59 -14.45
C LEU A 107 -6.26 12.00 -13.30
N MET A 108 -7.35 11.29 -13.62
CA MET A 108 -8.19 10.68 -12.58
C MET A 108 -7.46 9.56 -11.85
N ARG A 109 -6.65 8.77 -12.55
CA ARG A 109 -5.77 7.78 -11.91
C ARG A 109 -4.82 8.46 -10.93
N LEU A 110 -4.15 9.53 -11.35
CA LEU A 110 -3.24 10.31 -10.50
C LEU A 110 -3.97 10.84 -9.25
N LEU A 111 -5.13 11.49 -9.42
CA LEU A 111 -5.89 12.10 -8.34
C LEU A 111 -6.49 11.08 -7.36
N ILE A 112 -7.06 9.98 -7.85
CA ILE A 112 -7.83 9.03 -7.02
C ILE A 112 -6.94 7.98 -6.37
N ASN A 113 -5.86 7.57 -7.02
CA ASN A 113 -5.01 6.47 -6.53
C ASN A 113 -3.64 6.96 -6.07
N PHE A 114 -2.93 7.72 -6.90
CA PHE A 114 -1.54 8.07 -6.61
C PHE A 114 -1.39 9.17 -5.56
N ILE A 115 -2.21 10.24 -5.61
CA ILE A 115 -2.14 11.31 -4.60
C ILE A 115 -2.45 10.77 -3.19
N PRO A 116 -3.56 10.05 -2.96
CA PRO A 116 -3.84 9.47 -1.65
C PRO A 116 -2.73 8.54 -1.17
N ARG A 117 -2.12 7.78 -2.08
CA ARG A 117 -0.98 6.90 -1.77
C ARG A 117 0.23 7.66 -1.25
N TRP A 118 0.61 8.78 -1.87
CA TRP A 118 1.71 9.61 -1.36
C TRP A 118 1.37 10.28 -0.04
N LEU A 119 0.12 10.69 0.17
CA LEU A 119 -0.32 11.20 1.47
C LEU A 119 -0.19 10.15 2.57
N ILE A 120 -0.53 8.88 2.27
CA ILE A 120 -0.35 7.76 3.20
C ILE A 120 1.13 7.53 3.48
N VAL A 121 1.99 7.46 2.45
CA VAL A 121 3.44 7.30 2.62
C VAL A 121 4.03 8.40 3.53
N ILE A 122 3.64 9.66 3.30
CA ILE A 122 4.07 10.80 4.12
C ILE A 122 3.54 10.67 5.56
N ALA A 123 2.26 10.34 5.74
CA ALA A 123 1.67 10.17 7.07
C ALA A 123 2.40 9.08 7.88
N ILE A 124 2.71 7.95 7.22
CA ILE A 124 3.46 6.85 7.82
C ILE A 124 4.87 7.30 8.19
N ALA A 125 5.58 7.98 7.29
CA ALA A 125 6.90 8.52 7.58
C ALA A 125 6.89 9.46 8.79
N LEU A 126 5.90 10.35 8.89
CA LEU A 126 5.75 11.26 10.03
C LEU A 126 5.48 10.52 11.35
N ILE A 127 4.61 9.52 11.33
CA ILE A 127 4.32 8.65 12.48
C ILE A 127 5.61 7.98 12.98
N TYR A 128 6.39 7.39 12.08
CA TYR A 128 7.64 6.71 12.44
C TYR A 128 8.73 7.69 12.91
N ILE A 129 8.85 8.87 12.29
CA ILE A 129 9.76 9.92 12.77
C ILE A 129 9.41 10.35 14.19
N ARG A 130 8.11 10.57 14.48
CA ARG A 130 7.63 10.89 15.82
C ARG A 130 7.97 9.80 16.83
N LEU A 131 7.73 8.54 16.47
CA LEU A 131 8.05 7.38 17.30
C LEU A 131 9.55 7.29 17.58
N TYR A 132 10.39 7.42 16.56
CA TYR A 132 11.84 7.42 16.69
C TYR A 132 12.33 8.54 17.63
N MET A 133 11.75 9.74 17.54
CA MET A 133 12.09 10.84 18.43
C MET A 133 11.67 10.58 19.88
N ILE A 134 10.47 10.04 20.12
CA ILE A 134 9.98 9.71 21.47
C ILE A 134 10.90 8.69 22.13
N VAL A 135 11.19 7.60 21.42
CA VAL A 135 12.06 6.53 21.87
C VAL A 135 13.47 7.05 22.18
N ARG A 136 14.07 7.81 21.26
CA ARG A 136 15.44 8.30 21.44
C ARG A 136 15.53 9.26 22.61
N LYS A 137 14.47 10.05 22.83
CA LYS A 137 14.37 10.94 23.98
C LYS A 137 14.27 10.12 25.27
N ALA A 138 13.41 9.10 25.34
CA ALA A 138 13.27 8.23 26.50
C ALA A 138 14.60 7.57 26.90
N ARG A 139 15.30 6.95 25.94
CA ARG A 139 16.62 6.34 26.16
C ARG A 139 17.67 7.34 26.68
N LYS A 140 17.65 8.58 26.19
CA LYS A 140 18.59 9.61 26.64
C LYS A 140 18.37 9.98 28.11
N TRP A 141 17.11 10.15 28.53
CA TRP A 141 16.78 10.45 29.93
C TRP A 141 17.11 9.30 30.88
N ASP A 142 16.95 8.06 30.42
CA ASP A 142 17.28 6.88 31.20
C ASP A 142 18.80 6.75 31.45
N ILE A 143 19.61 6.94 30.39
CA ILE A 143 21.08 6.96 30.48
C ILE A 143 21.59 8.08 31.40
N GLU A 144 20.93 9.24 31.42
CA GLU A 144 21.29 10.36 32.30
C GLU A 144 20.81 10.17 33.76
N GLY A 145 19.86 9.26 34.01
CA GLY A 145 19.15 9.15 35.29
C GLY A 145 19.42 7.90 36.13
N VAL A 146 19.80 6.76 35.54
CA VAL A 146 19.85 5.45 36.23
C VAL A 146 20.94 4.56 35.62
N SER A 147 21.52 3.65 36.42
CA SER A 147 22.35 2.54 35.92
C SER A 147 21.42 1.52 35.23
N PRO A 148 21.50 1.30 33.91
CA PRO A 148 20.49 0.52 33.18
C PRO A 148 20.40 -0.90 33.73
N ASP A 149 19.20 -1.36 34.10
CA ASP A 149 18.96 -2.78 34.30
C ASP A 149 19.04 -3.46 32.92
N PRO A 150 19.98 -4.41 32.70
CA PRO A 150 20.15 -5.06 31.41
C PRO A 150 18.89 -5.78 30.89
N GLY A 151 17.91 -6.09 31.76
CA GLY A 151 16.63 -6.68 31.36
C GLY A 151 15.72 -5.74 30.57
N ASP A 152 15.52 -4.50 31.03
CA ASP A 152 14.58 -3.54 30.43
C ASP A 152 15.12 -2.94 29.14
N ASP A 153 16.43 -2.63 29.08
CA ASP A 153 17.05 -2.02 27.88
C ASP A 153 17.06 -3.00 26.69
N MET A 154 17.11 -4.31 26.98
CA MET A 154 17.00 -5.36 25.96
C MET A 154 15.56 -5.46 25.40
N ALA A 155 14.54 -5.38 26.27
CA ALA A 155 13.15 -5.35 25.86
C ALA A 155 12.84 -4.12 24.99
N ASP A 156 13.24 -2.92 25.42
CA ASP A 156 13.02 -1.69 24.64
C ASP A 156 13.76 -1.71 23.30
N THR A 157 15.02 -2.19 23.29
CA THR A 157 15.80 -2.29 22.04
C THR A 157 15.16 -3.25 21.04
N SER A 158 14.60 -4.38 21.50
CA SER A 158 13.88 -5.32 20.63
C SER A 158 12.63 -4.70 20.01
N VAL A 159 11.83 -3.96 20.79
CA VAL A 159 10.62 -3.26 20.32
C VAL A 159 10.96 -2.20 19.27
N ILE A 160 12.03 -1.43 19.48
CA ILE A 160 12.49 -0.41 18.54
C ILE A 160 13.04 -1.04 17.26
N LEU A 161 13.74 -2.16 17.38
CA LEU A 161 14.26 -2.90 16.25
C LEU A 161 13.13 -3.45 15.38
N ILE A 162 12.08 -4.01 16.01
CA ILE A 162 10.87 -4.46 15.32
C ILE A 162 10.21 -3.27 14.59
N ALA A 163 10.05 -2.13 15.27
CA ALA A 163 9.48 -0.92 14.66
C ALA A 163 10.32 -0.38 13.49
N LYS A 164 11.66 -0.38 13.61
CA LYS A 164 12.57 0.01 12.53
C LYS A 164 12.52 -0.97 11.35
N LYS A 165 12.32 -2.26 11.60
CA LYS A 165 12.16 -3.25 10.54
C LYS A 165 10.83 -3.07 9.80
N MET A 166 9.76 -2.68 10.49
CA MET A 166 8.50 -2.26 9.88
C MET A 166 8.62 -0.96 9.04
N MET A 167 9.70 -0.18 9.18
CA MET A 167 10.00 1.00 8.34
C MET A 167 10.47 0.62 6.93
N VAL A 168 10.93 -0.62 6.71
CA VAL A 168 11.27 -1.13 5.38
C VAL A 168 10.05 -1.09 4.46
N TYR A 169 8.86 -1.29 5.02
CA TYR A 169 7.59 -1.34 4.29
C TYR A 169 7.26 -0.03 3.53
N PRO A 170 7.07 1.14 4.18
CA PRO A 170 6.76 2.38 3.48
C PRO A 170 7.89 2.87 2.56
N VAL A 171 9.15 2.55 2.88
CA VAL A 171 10.30 2.91 2.04
C VAL A 171 10.30 2.08 0.75
N ALA A 172 10.12 0.76 0.85
CA ALA A 172 9.97 -0.10 -0.32
C ALA A 172 8.77 0.34 -1.17
N TYR A 173 7.65 0.68 -0.53
CA TYR A 173 6.46 1.18 -1.21
C TYR A 173 6.72 2.50 -1.95
N ALA A 174 7.39 3.46 -1.29
CA ALA A 174 7.75 4.74 -1.90
C ALA A 174 8.67 4.55 -3.12
N ILE A 175 9.63 3.64 -3.05
CA ILE A 175 10.55 3.32 -4.16
C ILE A 175 9.78 2.70 -5.33
N ILE A 176 8.94 1.69 -5.07
CA ILE A 176 8.15 1.00 -6.10
C ILE A 176 7.23 1.98 -6.81
N TRP A 177 6.59 2.89 -6.07
CA TRP A 177 5.63 3.84 -6.61
C TRP A 177 6.25 5.13 -7.14
N ALA A 178 7.51 5.43 -6.85
CA ALA A 178 8.22 6.59 -7.40
C ALA A 178 8.22 6.59 -8.93
N CYS A 179 8.58 5.45 -9.54
CA CYS A 179 8.64 5.31 -11.00
C CYS A 179 7.25 5.48 -11.66
N PRO A 180 6.21 4.71 -11.27
CA PRO A 180 4.83 4.92 -11.73
C PRO A 180 4.32 6.35 -11.56
N THR A 181 4.59 6.98 -10.42
CA THR A 181 4.12 8.35 -10.15
C THR A 181 4.76 9.35 -11.10
N ALA A 182 6.08 9.28 -11.28
CA ALA A 182 6.79 10.18 -12.20
C ALA A 182 6.24 10.08 -13.62
N ILE A 183 5.96 8.85 -14.08
CA ILE A 183 5.36 8.59 -15.39
C ILE A 183 3.97 9.23 -15.50
N ARG A 184 3.13 9.11 -14.46
CA ARG A 184 1.77 9.69 -14.46
C ARG A 184 1.75 11.20 -14.37
N ILE A 185 2.67 11.81 -13.62
CA ILE A 185 2.85 13.26 -13.60
C ILE A 185 3.27 13.75 -14.99
N TYR A 186 4.21 13.07 -15.64
CA TYR A 186 4.63 13.39 -16.99
C TYR A 186 3.49 13.28 -18.00
N GLN A 187 2.71 12.19 -17.97
CA GLN A 187 1.56 11.99 -18.85
C GLN A 187 0.45 13.02 -18.60
N GLY A 188 0.19 13.35 -17.33
CA GLY A 188 -0.83 14.33 -16.94
C GLY A 188 -0.48 15.78 -17.32
N THR A 189 0.81 16.12 -17.36
CA THR A 189 1.29 17.48 -17.70
C THR A 189 1.54 17.67 -19.19
N THR A 190 2.08 16.65 -19.87
CA THR A 190 2.51 16.76 -21.27
C THR A 190 1.42 16.31 -22.26
N GLY A 191 0.35 15.66 -21.78
CA GLY A 191 -0.75 15.15 -22.61
C GLY A 191 -0.36 14.09 -23.65
N SER A 192 0.92 13.69 -23.66
CA SER A 192 1.49 12.78 -24.65
C SER A 192 1.46 11.35 -24.10
N ARG A 193 1.02 10.40 -24.95
CA ARG A 193 1.05 8.97 -24.61
C ARG A 193 2.49 8.53 -24.43
N ALA A 194 2.79 7.88 -23.32
CA ALA A 194 4.14 7.36 -23.11
C ALA A 194 4.46 6.23 -24.11
N PRO A 195 5.70 6.14 -24.58
CA PRO A 195 6.14 5.04 -25.42
C PRO A 195 5.94 3.68 -24.71
N LEU A 196 5.82 2.63 -25.52
CA LEU A 196 5.49 1.27 -25.07
C LEU A 196 6.38 0.79 -23.92
N TRP A 197 7.70 1.04 -24.00
CA TRP A 197 8.67 0.60 -22.99
C TRP A 197 8.43 1.24 -21.61
N ILE A 198 8.08 2.53 -21.55
CA ILE A 198 7.72 3.20 -20.29
C ILE A 198 6.47 2.57 -19.69
N THR A 199 5.49 2.28 -20.54
CA THR A 199 4.25 1.64 -20.12
C THR A 199 4.50 0.24 -19.57
N ILE A 200 5.42 -0.54 -20.15
CA ILE A 200 5.77 -1.86 -19.63
C ILE A 200 6.41 -1.73 -18.25
N VAL A 201 7.37 -0.81 -18.07
CA VAL A 201 8.04 -0.58 -16.78
C VAL A 201 7.04 -0.16 -15.70
N ASP A 202 6.14 0.79 -15.99
CA ASP A 202 5.06 1.22 -15.09
C ASP A 202 4.23 0.02 -14.60
N LYS A 203 3.81 -0.80 -15.55
CA LYS A 203 2.99 -1.99 -15.29
C LYS A 203 3.74 -3.04 -14.48
N SER A 204 5.01 -3.29 -14.78
CA SER A 204 5.87 -4.22 -14.04
C SER A 204 6.07 -3.80 -12.59
N CYS A 205 6.32 -2.52 -12.33
CA CYS A 205 6.45 -1.98 -10.97
C CYS A 205 5.19 -2.26 -10.14
N ILE A 206 4.00 -2.05 -10.72
CA ILE A 206 2.71 -2.28 -10.06
C ILE A 206 2.51 -3.78 -9.74
N VAL A 207 2.87 -4.68 -10.65
CA VAL A 207 2.71 -6.13 -10.45
C VAL A 207 3.68 -6.69 -9.40
N ILE A 208 4.92 -6.21 -9.39
CA ILE A 208 5.97 -6.65 -8.46
C ILE A 208 5.62 -6.30 -7.01
N GLN A 209 4.76 -5.30 -6.78
CA GLN A 209 4.35 -4.90 -5.43
C GLN A 209 3.86 -6.09 -4.60
N GLY A 210 3.02 -6.97 -5.16
CA GLY A 210 2.49 -8.12 -4.43
C GLY A 210 3.59 -9.12 -4.00
N LEU A 211 4.64 -9.26 -4.81
CA LEU A 211 5.80 -10.08 -4.45
C LEU A 211 6.63 -9.42 -3.35
N VAL A 212 6.85 -8.11 -3.43
CA VAL A 212 7.61 -7.37 -2.42
C VAL A 212 6.88 -7.39 -1.08
N ASP A 213 5.56 -7.18 -1.08
CA ASP A 213 4.74 -7.28 0.13
C ASP A 213 4.92 -8.67 0.77
N ALA A 214 4.80 -9.75 -0.01
CA ALA A 214 4.97 -11.11 0.49
C ALA A 214 6.37 -11.39 1.07
N VAL A 215 7.43 -10.95 0.38
CA VAL A 215 8.82 -11.14 0.82
C VAL A 215 9.11 -10.36 2.10
N VAL A 216 8.62 -9.12 2.20
CA VAL A 216 8.80 -8.30 3.41
C VAL A 216 8.13 -8.96 4.61
N TYR A 217 6.88 -9.41 4.47
CA TYR A 217 6.18 -10.11 5.56
C TYR A 217 6.80 -11.46 5.94
N ASP A 218 7.25 -12.24 4.97
CA ASP A 218 7.89 -13.54 5.25
C ASP A 218 9.25 -13.38 5.95
N THR A 219 10.02 -12.36 5.55
CA THR A 219 11.30 -12.03 6.19
C THR A 219 11.11 -11.60 7.64
N ASP A 220 10.01 -10.91 7.96
CA ASP A 220 9.65 -10.56 9.33
C ASP A 220 9.16 -11.79 10.13
N ARG A 221 8.41 -12.70 9.50
CA ARG A 221 7.87 -13.91 10.16
C ARG A 221 8.95 -14.94 10.49
N ASN A 222 9.83 -15.28 9.55
CA ASN A 222 10.83 -16.33 9.74
C ASN A 222 11.87 -15.98 10.83
N ARG A 223 12.00 -14.70 11.16
CA ARG A 223 12.92 -14.21 12.18
C ARG A 223 12.32 -14.17 13.58
N LEU A 224 10.99 -14.23 13.72
CA LEU A 224 10.31 -14.39 15.01
C LEU A 224 10.38 -15.83 15.57
N HIS A 225 10.81 -16.80 14.75
CA HIS A 225 10.99 -18.19 15.15
C HIS A 225 12.45 -18.55 15.46
N GLN A 226 13.37 -17.59 15.39
CA GLN A 226 14.80 -17.80 15.65
C GLN A 226 15.28 -17.20 16.98
N ASP A 227 14.42 -16.46 17.69
CA ASP A 227 14.61 -15.98 19.07
C ASP A 227 13.70 -16.79 20.02
#